data_AF-A0A7J9W7V4-F1
#
_entry.id   AF-A0A7J9W7V4-F1
#
_cell.length_a   1.000
_cell.length_b   1.000
_cell.length_c   1.000
_cell.angle_alpha   90.00
_cell.angle_beta   90.00
_cell.angle_gamma   90.00
#
_symmetry.space_group_name_H-M   'P 1'
#
loop_
_entity.id
_entity.type
_entity.pdbx_description
1 polymer ?
#
loop_
_entity_poly.entity_id
_entity_poly.type
_entity_poly.pdbx_seq_one_letter_code
_entity_poly.pdbx_strand_id
1 'polypeptide(L)'
;MLQFEDPASYDGRYHRAGSPGGWYASLTERGAWAELFRHWDQHEISRSRCGVAPDARITDLVVLDLTDPAVRNQLEVTKADLTGDNLATCQDLAEQARAAGGPKAAAGALGP
;
A
#
# COMPACT_ATOMS: atom_id res chain seq x y z
N MET A 1 1.57 -20.35 -0.77
CA MET A 1 0.35 -19.54 -0.98
C MET A 1 0.53 -18.28 -0.17
N LEU A 2 0.41 -17.11 -0.80
CA LEU A 2 0.51 -15.82 -0.13
C LEU A 2 -0.71 -15.68 0.80
N GLN A 3 -0.52 -15.80 2.12
CA GLN A 3 -1.55 -15.56 3.13
C GLN A 3 -1.30 -14.19 3.79
N PHE A 4 -2.37 -13.42 3.99
CA PHE A 4 -2.34 -12.15 4.70
C PHE A 4 -3.28 -12.22 5.90
N GLU A 5 -3.07 -11.37 6.90
CA GLU A 5 -3.98 -11.27 8.04
C GLU A 5 -5.30 -10.65 7.60
N ASP A 6 -6.38 -11.42 7.75
CA ASP A 6 -7.75 -11.01 7.45
C ASP A 6 -8.66 -11.41 8.63
N PRO A 7 -9.22 -10.44 9.39
CA PRO A 7 -9.11 -9.00 9.19
C PRO A 7 -7.71 -8.43 9.52
N ALA A 8 -7.39 -7.26 8.97
CA ALA A 8 -6.14 -6.56 9.25
C ALA A 8 -5.99 -6.25 10.75
N SER A 9 -4.82 -6.51 11.32
CA SER A 9 -4.54 -6.30 12.74
C SER A 9 -4.16 -4.86 13.12
N TYR A 10 -3.79 -4.04 12.13
CA TYR A 10 -3.37 -2.65 12.31
C TYR A 10 -3.85 -1.75 11.15
N ASP A 11 -3.70 -0.43 11.31
CA ASP A 11 -3.97 0.54 10.26
C ASP A 11 -2.81 0.61 9.26
N GLY A 12 -3.12 0.44 7.98
CA GLY A 12 -2.20 0.69 6.88
C GLY A 12 -2.62 1.91 6.07
N ARG A 13 -1.76 2.34 5.15
CA ARG A 13 -2.08 3.47 4.26
C ARG A 13 -3.37 3.28 3.46
N TYR A 14 -3.72 2.04 3.09
CA TYR A 14 -4.88 1.72 2.22
C TYR A 14 -5.86 0.73 2.87
N HIS A 15 -5.81 0.59 4.20
CA HIS A 15 -6.75 -0.24 4.97
C HIS A 15 -6.80 0.21 6.42
N ARG A 16 -7.90 -0.09 7.10
CA ARG A 16 -8.08 0.13 8.55
C ARG A 16 -7.93 -1.18 9.30
N ALA A 17 -7.57 -1.12 10.58
CA ALA A 17 -7.66 -2.25 11.48
C ALA A 17 -9.10 -2.80 11.48
N GLY A 18 -9.27 -4.12 11.40
CA GLY A 18 -10.57 -4.77 11.28
C GLY A 18 -11.16 -4.83 9.86
N SER A 19 -10.60 -4.10 8.89
CA SER A 19 -10.99 -4.21 7.47
C SER A 19 -10.27 -5.37 6.78
N PRO A 20 -10.69 -5.80 5.57
CA PRO A 20 -9.97 -6.82 4.82
C PRO A 20 -8.50 -6.44 4.65
N GLY A 21 -7.61 -7.36 5.01
CA GLY A 21 -6.17 -7.15 4.83
C GLY A 21 -5.75 -7.02 3.37
N GLY A 22 -4.51 -6.60 3.15
CA GLY A 22 -4.00 -6.35 1.80
C GLY A 22 -2.50 -6.57 1.67
N TRP A 23 -2.07 -6.81 0.44
CA TRP A 23 -0.66 -6.90 0.10
C TRP A 23 -0.10 -5.52 -0.23
N TYR A 24 1.05 -5.21 0.36
CA TYR A 24 1.90 -4.11 -0.09
C TYR A 24 3.01 -4.70 -0.94
N ALA A 25 3.16 -4.16 -2.15
CA ALA A 25 4.17 -4.57 -3.10
C ALA A 25 4.84 -3.35 -3.71
N SER A 26 6.08 -3.52 -4.14
CA SER A 26 6.82 -2.52 -4.91
C SER A 26 7.19 -3.09 -6.27
N LEU A 27 7.28 -2.23 -7.28
CA LEU A 27 7.76 -2.60 -8.62
C LEU A 27 9.27 -2.87 -8.65
N THR A 28 9.99 -2.53 -7.58
CA THR A 28 11.43 -2.75 -7.47
C THR A 28 11.77 -3.33 -6.11
N GLU A 29 12.78 -4.20 -6.07
CA GLU A 29 13.31 -4.74 -4.81
C GLU A 29 13.75 -3.60 -3.87
N ARG A 30 14.46 -2.59 -4.41
CA ARG A 30 14.90 -1.42 -3.65
C ARG A 30 13.73 -0.67 -3.02
N GLY A 31 12.61 -0.50 -3.73
CA GLY A 31 11.42 0.16 -3.19
C GLY A 31 10.73 -0.67 -2.11
N ALA A 32 10.73 -2.00 -2.22
CA ALA A 32 10.22 -2.88 -1.17
C ALA A 32 11.08 -2.75 0.11
N TRP A 33 12.40 -2.72 -0.03
CA TRP A 33 13.32 -2.49 1.09
C TRP A 33 13.15 -1.10 1.70
N ALA A 34 13.02 -0.04 0.88
CA ALA A 34 12.82 1.32 1.38
C ALA A 34 11.55 1.42 2.26
N GLU A 35 10.44 0.84 1.79
CA GLU A 35 9.20 0.81 2.58
C GLU A 35 9.34 -0.03 3.85
N LEU A 36 10.01 -1.19 3.79
CA LEU A 36 10.26 -2.03 4.97
C LEU A 36 11.06 -1.27 6.04
N PHE A 37 12.14 -0.58 5.64
CA PHE A 37 13.00 0.15 6.57
C PHE A 37 12.40 1.46 7.06
N ARG A 38 11.42 2.04 6.35
CA ARG A 38 10.70 3.23 6.82
C ARG A 38 9.89 2.97 8.09
N HIS A 39 9.45 1.73 8.30
CA HIS A 39 8.59 1.34 9.43
C HIS A 39 9.33 0.70 10.60
N TRP A 40 10.63 0.40 10.46
CA TRP A 40 11.42 -0.19 11.53
C TRP A 40 12.43 0.79 12.10
N ASP A 41 12.52 0.84 13.42
CA ASP A 41 13.63 1.50 14.09
C ASP A 41 14.92 0.73 13.80
N GLN A 42 16.03 1.44 13.62
CA GLN A 42 17.30 0.90 13.10
C GLN A 42 17.86 -0.22 14.00
N HIS A 43 17.38 -0.29 15.24
CA HIS A 43 17.75 -1.27 16.26
C HIS A 43 16.92 -2.57 16.24
N GLU A 44 15.86 -2.67 15.42
CA GLU A 44 14.98 -3.84 15.37
C GLU A 44 15.27 -4.81 14.20
N ILE A 45 16.22 -4.44 13.33
CA ILE A 45 16.50 -5.18 12.09
C ILE A 45 17.45 -6.36 12.39
N SER A 46 16.89 -7.55 12.61
CA SER A 46 17.65 -8.80 12.51
C SER A 46 17.38 -9.46 11.15
N ARG A 47 18.42 -10.01 10.50
CA ARG A 47 18.27 -10.81 9.26
C ARG A 47 17.27 -11.96 9.39
N SER A 48 17.00 -12.42 10.62
CA SER A 48 15.99 -13.44 10.93
C SER A 48 14.55 -12.92 11.00
N ARG A 49 14.34 -11.60 11.11
CA ARG A 49 13.02 -10.93 11.09
C ARG A 49 12.70 -10.33 9.72
N CYS A 50 13.70 -10.01 8.91
CA CYS A 50 13.52 -9.66 7.51
C CYS A 50 13.24 -10.93 6.69
N GLY A 51 11.97 -11.19 6.38
CA GLY A 51 11.62 -12.20 5.38
C GLY A 51 12.24 -11.88 4.01
N VAL A 52 12.35 -12.89 3.14
CA VAL A 52 12.71 -12.67 1.73
C VAL A 52 11.58 -11.89 1.06
N ALA A 53 11.87 -10.80 0.35
CA ALA A 53 10.91 -10.17 -0.55
C ALA A 53 10.67 -11.12 -1.73
N PRO A 54 9.53 -11.82 -1.82
CA PRO A 54 9.31 -12.78 -2.87
C PRO A 54 9.03 -12.07 -4.19
N ASP A 55 9.63 -12.56 -5.28
CA ASP A 55 9.25 -12.10 -6.62
C ASP A 55 7.80 -12.52 -6.89
N ALA A 56 6.92 -11.54 -7.06
CA ALA A 56 5.53 -11.76 -7.41
C ALA A 56 5.28 -11.32 -8.86
N ARG A 57 4.79 -12.25 -9.69
CA ARG A 57 4.22 -11.91 -11.00
C ARG A 57 2.73 -11.65 -10.82
N ILE A 58 2.31 -10.42 -11.08
CA ILE A 58 0.91 -9.99 -11.02
C ILE A 58 0.45 -9.69 -12.46
N THR A 59 -0.67 -10.26 -12.88
CA THR A 59 -1.32 -9.97 -14.16
C THR A 59 -2.78 -9.62 -13.94
N ASP A 60 -3.37 -8.86 -14.86
CA ASP A 60 -4.81 -8.52 -14.89
C ASP A 60 -5.34 -7.85 -13.62
N LEU A 61 -4.45 -7.18 -12.89
CA LEU A 61 -4.82 -6.42 -11.70
C LEU A 61 -5.45 -5.09 -12.11
N VAL A 62 -6.73 -4.93 -11.79
CA VAL A 62 -7.43 -3.65 -11.92
C VAL A 62 -6.97 -2.74 -10.79
N VAL A 63 -6.33 -1.62 -11.13
CA VAL A 63 -5.72 -0.67 -10.17
C VAL A 63 -6.37 0.70 -10.22
N LEU A 64 -6.49 1.36 -9.06
CA LEU A 64 -6.65 2.81 -9.01
C LEU A 64 -5.25 3.41 -9.15
N ASP A 65 -4.96 3.96 -10.33
CA ASP A 65 -3.64 4.51 -10.62
C ASP A 65 -3.50 5.93 -10.05
N LEU A 66 -3.06 6.00 -8.80
CA LEU A 66 -2.74 7.25 -8.12
C LEU A 66 -1.34 7.76 -8.49
N THR A 67 -0.61 7.08 -9.39
CA THR A 67 0.66 7.59 -9.97
C THR A 67 0.39 8.57 -11.11
N ASP A 68 -0.75 8.44 -11.79
CA ASP A 68 -1.21 9.37 -12.82
C ASP A 68 -1.69 10.70 -12.20
N PRO A 69 -1.08 11.85 -12.56
CA PRO A 69 -1.55 13.17 -12.12
C PRO A 69 -2.99 13.49 -12.55
N ALA A 70 -3.48 12.97 -13.67
CA ALA A 70 -4.85 13.22 -14.13
C ALA A 70 -5.88 12.56 -13.20
N VAL A 71 -5.63 11.32 -12.79
CA VAL A 71 -6.46 10.60 -11.81
C VAL A 71 -6.44 11.32 -10.46
N ARG A 72 -5.25 11.74 -10.00
CA ARG A 72 -5.13 12.51 -8.75
C ARG A 72 -5.91 13.83 -8.79
N ASN A 73 -5.84 14.55 -9.91
CA ASN A 73 -6.59 15.80 -10.09
C ASN A 73 -8.11 15.58 -10.08
N GLN A 74 -8.60 14.51 -10.69
CA GLN A 74 -10.04 14.17 -10.68
C GLN A 74 -10.55 13.79 -9.28
N LEU A 75 -9.69 13.19 -8.47
CA LEU A 75 -9.98 12.82 -7.08
C LEU A 75 -9.70 13.96 -6.10
N GLU A 76 -9.20 15.11 -6.59
CA GLU A 76 -8.80 16.27 -5.78
C GLU A 76 -7.76 15.92 -4.70
N VAL A 77 -6.88 14.95 -4.98
CA VAL A 77 -5.83 14.53 -4.04
C VAL A 77 -4.45 14.98 -4.50
N THR A 78 -3.66 15.49 -3.55
CA THR A 78 -2.29 15.90 -3.80
C THR A 78 -1.32 14.75 -3.52
N LYS A 79 -0.07 14.89 -3.98
CA LYS A 79 0.99 13.96 -3.59
C LYS A 79 1.20 13.93 -2.06
N ALA A 80 1.06 15.07 -1.39
CA ALA A 80 1.23 15.16 0.06
C ALA A 80 0.17 14.35 0.80
N ASP A 81 -1.06 14.30 0.30
CA ASP A 81 -2.14 13.47 0.88
C ASP A 81 -1.84 11.97 0.74
N LEU A 82 -1.06 11.59 -0.28
CA LEU A 82 -0.68 10.21 -0.54
C LEU A 82 0.56 9.76 0.24
N THR A 83 1.47 10.69 0.59
CA THR A 83 2.75 10.36 1.23
C THR A 83 2.86 10.81 2.68
N GLY A 84 1.98 11.69 3.15
CA GLY A 84 2.00 12.21 4.51
C GLY A 84 1.60 11.19 5.58
N ASP A 85 1.70 11.61 6.83
CA ASP A 85 1.40 10.76 8.01
C ASP A 85 -0.10 10.58 8.26
N ASN A 86 -0.93 11.47 7.72
CA ASN A 86 -2.38 11.32 7.78
C ASN A 86 -2.84 10.25 6.79
N LEU A 87 -3.26 9.10 7.31
CA LEU A 87 -3.69 7.96 6.50
C LEU A 87 -5.13 8.08 6.01
N ALA A 88 -5.94 8.99 6.59
CA ALA A 88 -7.39 9.03 6.38
C ALA A 88 -7.78 9.12 4.89
N THR A 89 -7.17 10.05 4.14
CA THR A 89 -7.43 10.21 2.71
C THR A 89 -7.17 8.92 1.92
N CYS A 90 -6.04 8.26 2.19
CA CYS A 90 -5.69 7.03 1.48
C CYS A 90 -6.61 5.85 1.86
N GLN A 91 -7.01 5.76 3.13
CA GLN A 91 -7.94 4.75 3.61
C GLN A 91 -9.34 4.94 3.00
N ASP A 92 -9.83 6.18 2.96
CA ASP A 92 -11.12 6.52 2.37
C ASP A 92 -11.18 6.23 0.88
N LEU A 93 -10.11 6.57 0.14
CA LEU A 93 -9.99 6.21 -1.28
C LEU A 93 -10.04 4.69 -1.49
N ALA A 94 -9.32 3.93 -0.67
CA ALA A 94 -9.28 2.47 -0.79
C ALA A 94 -10.65 1.83 -0.47
N GLU A 95 -11.37 2.34 0.53
CA GLU A 95 -12.71 1.88 0.85
C GLU A 95 -13.72 2.21 -0.23
N GLN A 96 -13.70 3.43 -0.78
CA GLN A 96 -14.55 3.83 -1.88
C GLN A 96 -14.29 2.98 -3.13
N ALA A 97 -13.02 2.73 -3.45
CA ALA A 97 -12.63 1.86 -4.56
C ALA A 97 -13.17 0.44 -4.39
N ARG A 98 -13.09 -0.13 -3.18
CA ARG A 98 -13.68 -1.45 -2.87
C ARG A 98 -15.21 -1.44 -2.98
N ALA A 99 -15.86 -0.43 -2.40
CA ALA A 99 -17.32 -0.32 -2.37
C ALA A 99 -17.94 -0.17 -3.78
N ALA A 100 -17.23 0.48 -4.70
CA ALA A 100 -17.64 0.59 -6.10
C ALA A 100 -17.54 -0.73 -6.90
N GLY A 101 -17.13 -1.84 -6.27
CA GLY A 101 -16.71 -3.06 -6.97
C GLY A 101 -15.50 -2.81 -7.86
N GLY A 102 -14.75 -1.74 -7.57
CA GLY A 102 -13.71 -1.18 -8.41
C GLY A 102 -12.37 -1.88 -8.22
N PRO A 103 -11.26 -1.15 -8.39
CA PRO A 103 -9.93 -1.74 -8.43
C PRO A 103 -9.59 -2.52 -7.16
N LYS A 104 -8.89 -3.64 -7.36
CA LYS A 104 -8.49 -4.57 -6.29
C LYS A 104 -7.20 -4.11 -5.58
N ALA A 105 -6.59 -3.03 -6.07
CA ALA A 105 -5.39 -2.43 -5.51
C ALA A 105 -5.33 -0.93 -5.80
N ALA A 106 -4.69 -0.18 -4.92
CA ALA A 106 -4.29 1.21 -5.15
C ALA A 106 -2.80 1.24 -5.49
N ALA A 107 -2.45 1.81 -6.65
CA ALA A 107 -1.07 2.05 -7.03
C ALA A 107 -0.74 3.51 -6.73
N GLY A 108 -0.13 3.76 -5.59
CA GLY A 108 0.30 5.09 -5.18
C GLY A 108 1.82 5.23 -5.21
N ALA A 109 2.29 6.48 -5.22
CA ALA A 109 3.68 6.79 -4.94
C ALA A 109 3.97 6.44 -3.47
N LEU A 110 4.35 5.19 -3.21
CA LEU A 110 5.12 4.86 -2.02
C LEU A 110 6.40 5.68 -2.14
N GLY A 111 6.56 6.68 -1.27
CA GLY A 111 7.74 7.53 -1.28
C GLY A 111 9.02 6.69 -1.16
N PRO A 112 10.16 7.15 -1.71
CA PRO A 112 11.45 6.58 -1.37
C PRO A 112 11.72 6.66 0.14
#